data_AF-A0A8T4AEN9-F1
#
_entry.id   AF-A0A8T4AEN9-F1
#
_cell.length_a   1.000
_cell.length_b   1.000
_cell.length_c   1.000
_cell.angle_alpha   90.00
_cell.angle_beta   90.00
_cell.angle_gamma   90.00
#
_symmetry.space_group_name_H-M   'P 1'
#
loop_
_entity.id
_entity.type
_entity.pdbx_description
1 polymer ?
#
loop_
_entity_poly.entity_id
_entity_poly.type
_entity_poly.pdbx_seq_one_letter_code
_entity_poly.pdbx_strand_id
1 'polypeptide(L)'
;MPERSTWEMVTIVAGTLIVVQGFETTRYLGRQFDAWTRVLASRYSQYLSLTVYVVFVALALPVVNILHGDYEGNSLILLAAEVSVLLVTPLIVAAALSQFSAAVADTLAAAENMSEATHNRVKQRWGYVMVGSIAIMLAWSGSIFEIIALASRAFALYYFLQCIVGFIVSESQFERGRCVLVGLALLFVLIFAVPAG
;
A
#
# COMPACT_ATOMS: atom_id res chain seq x y z
N MET A 1 10.05 16.48 21.03
CA MET A 1 9.04 15.91 20.11
C MET A 1 8.04 17.02 19.86
N PRO A 2 7.81 17.50 18.62
CA PRO A 2 6.76 18.49 18.42
C PRO A 2 5.44 17.84 18.85
N GLU A 3 4.63 18.55 19.64
CA GLU A 3 3.32 18.10 20.12
C GLU A 3 2.35 18.03 18.93
N ARG A 4 2.50 17.02 18.07
CA ARG A 4 1.46 16.69 17.09
C ARG A 4 0.26 16.19 17.85
N SER A 5 -0.91 16.75 17.53
CA SER A 5 -2.16 16.29 18.13
C SER A 5 -2.40 14.82 17.77
N THR A 6 -2.96 14.02 18.68
CA THR A 6 -3.34 12.63 18.42
C THR A 6 -4.17 12.48 17.14
N TRP A 7 -4.98 13.48 16.83
CA TRP A 7 -5.75 13.57 15.60
C TRP A 7 -4.85 13.60 14.36
N GLU A 8 -3.84 14.47 14.36
CA GLU A 8 -2.90 14.64 13.25
C GLU A 8 -2.11 13.34 12.99
N MET A 9 -1.63 12.69 14.06
CA MET A 9 -0.95 11.40 13.96
C MET A 9 -1.82 10.32 13.31
N VAL A 10 -3.09 10.22 13.73
CA VAL A 10 -4.03 9.25 13.14
C VAL A 10 -4.29 9.55 11.66
N THR A 11 -4.43 10.83 11.28
CA THR A 11 -4.66 11.21 9.88
C THR A 11 -3.44 10.97 8.98
N ILE A 12 -2.23 11.11 9.51
CA ILE A 12 -0.98 10.83 8.79
C ILE A 12 -0.80 9.32 8.60
N VAL A 13 -1.03 8.53 9.65
CA VAL A 13 -0.98 7.06 9.57
C VAL A 13 -2.03 6.55 8.57
N ALA A 14 -3.24 7.12 8.59
CA ALA A 14 -4.28 6.84 7.59
C ALA A 14 -3.82 7.19 6.16
N GLY A 15 -3.10 8.31 5.98
CA GLY A 15 -2.47 8.68 4.71
C GLY A 15 -1.42 7.71 4.20
N THR A 16 -0.90 6.83 5.06
CA THR A 16 0.15 5.84 4.76
C THR A 16 -0.41 4.43 4.55
N LEU A 17 -1.74 4.29 4.45
CA LEU A 17 -2.41 2.99 4.28
C LEU A 17 -1.97 2.24 3.00
N ILE A 18 -1.41 2.93 2.01
CA ILE A 18 -0.83 2.31 0.81
C ILE A 18 0.26 1.27 1.12
N VAL A 19 0.92 1.33 2.28
CA VAL A 19 2.00 0.39 2.64
C VAL A 19 1.49 -1.05 2.81
N VAL A 20 0.21 -1.25 3.14
CA VAL A 20 -0.38 -2.58 3.38
C VAL A 20 -1.11 -3.11 2.14
N GLN A 21 -0.94 -2.47 0.99
CA GLN A 21 -1.58 -2.86 -0.26
C GLN A 21 -0.90 -4.09 -0.89
N GLY A 22 -1.59 -4.73 -1.84
CA GLY A 22 -1.02 -5.84 -2.63
C GLY A 22 -1.47 -7.24 -2.21
N PHE A 23 -2.30 -7.37 -1.17
CA PHE A 23 -2.88 -8.67 -0.78
C PHE A 23 -3.83 -9.24 -1.84
N GLU A 24 -4.32 -8.40 -2.76
CA GLU A 24 -5.23 -8.79 -3.83
C GLU A 24 -4.52 -9.47 -5.01
N THR A 25 -3.19 -9.43 -5.07
CA THR A 25 -2.41 -9.98 -6.20
C THR A 25 -2.71 -11.46 -6.45
N THR A 26 -2.99 -12.24 -5.39
CA THR A 26 -3.34 -13.65 -5.52
C THR A 26 -4.68 -13.87 -6.25
N ARG A 27 -5.58 -12.89 -6.29
CA ARG A 27 -6.86 -12.95 -7.01
C ARG A 27 -6.64 -13.10 -8.52
N TYR A 28 -5.64 -12.40 -9.08
CA TYR A 28 -5.34 -12.41 -10.51
C TYR A 28 -4.74 -13.74 -10.99
N LEU A 29 -4.30 -14.60 -10.07
CA LEU A 29 -3.77 -15.93 -10.38
C LEU A 29 -4.87 -17.01 -10.55
N GLY A 30 -6.12 -16.60 -10.74
CA GLY A 30 -7.28 -17.52 -10.86
C GLY A 30 -7.25 -18.46 -12.07
N ARG A 31 -6.43 -18.17 -13.09
CA ARG A 31 -6.24 -19.08 -14.23
C ARG A 31 -5.32 -20.26 -13.92
N GLN A 32 -4.50 -20.15 -12.87
CA GLN A 32 -3.45 -21.13 -12.55
C GLN A 32 -3.74 -21.88 -11.24
N PHE A 33 -4.40 -21.24 -10.28
CA PHE A 33 -4.64 -21.81 -8.95
C PHE A 33 -6.12 -21.74 -8.56
N ASP A 34 -6.55 -22.72 -7.77
CA ASP A 34 -7.91 -22.80 -7.23
C ASP A 34 -8.20 -21.70 -6.19
N ALA A 35 -9.48 -21.47 -5.91
CA ALA A 35 -9.92 -20.41 -5.01
C ALA A 35 -9.35 -20.57 -3.58
N TRP A 36 -9.26 -21.80 -3.08
CA TRP A 36 -8.80 -22.06 -1.72
C TRP A 36 -7.31 -21.73 -1.55
N THR A 37 -6.47 -22.19 -2.49
CA THR A 37 -5.04 -21.90 -2.50
C THR A 37 -4.76 -20.39 -2.53
N ARG A 38 -5.50 -19.62 -3.32
CA ARG A 38 -5.33 -18.15 -3.41
C ARG A 38 -5.72 -17.43 -2.12
N VAL A 39 -6.78 -17.87 -1.45
CA VAL A 39 -7.22 -17.32 -0.16
C VAL A 39 -6.19 -17.61 0.92
N LEU A 40 -5.67 -18.84 0.96
CA LEU A 40 -4.65 -19.25 1.90
C LEU A 40 -3.35 -18.45 1.71
N ALA A 41 -2.90 -18.31 0.45
CA ALA A 41 -1.75 -17.51 0.10
C ALA A 41 -1.92 -16.03 0.50
N SER A 42 -3.09 -15.43 0.25
CA SER A 42 -3.37 -14.04 0.65
C SER A 42 -3.29 -13.88 2.17
N ARG A 43 -3.91 -14.79 2.95
CA ARG A 43 -3.86 -14.73 4.41
C ARG A 43 -2.43 -14.86 4.97
N TYR A 44 -1.66 -15.83 4.48
CA TYR A 44 -0.27 -16.01 4.92
C TYR A 44 0.61 -14.82 4.56
N SER A 45 0.42 -14.23 3.36
CA SER A 45 1.16 -13.03 2.96
C SER A 45 0.92 -11.85 3.91
N GLN A 46 -0.33 -11.65 4.34
CA GLN A 46 -0.70 -10.61 5.29
C GLN A 46 -0.10 -10.85 6.67
N TYR A 47 -0.19 -12.08 7.21
CA TYR A 47 0.40 -12.40 8.51
C TYR A 47 1.92 -12.27 8.53
N LEU A 48 2.58 -12.71 7.45
CA LEU A 48 4.03 -12.59 7.30
C LEU A 48 4.44 -11.12 7.24
N SER A 49 3.77 -10.32 6.40
CA SER A 49 4.05 -8.89 6.25
C SER A 49 3.82 -8.13 7.55
N LEU A 50 2.70 -8.41 8.25
CA LEU A 50 2.39 -7.82 9.55
C LEU A 50 3.50 -8.11 10.56
N THR A 51 3.96 -9.37 10.62
CA THR A 51 5.02 -9.79 11.53
C THR A 51 6.32 -9.03 11.22
N VAL A 52 6.71 -8.98 9.95
CA VAL A 52 7.92 -8.26 9.52
C VAL A 52 7.84 -6.77 9.87
N TYR A 53 6.71 -6.10 9.61
CA TYR A 53 6.53 -4.69 9.93
C TYR A 53 6.59 -4.42 11.43
N VAL A 54 5.87 -5.20 12.25
CA VAL A 54 5.85 -5.01 13.71
C VAL A 54 7.23 -5.25 14.31
N VAL A 55 7.92 -6.32 13.91
CA VAL A 55 9.27 -6.63 14.38
C VAL A 55 10.25 -5.54 13.95
N PHE A 56 10.17 -5.08 12.70
CA PHE A 56 11.02 -4.00 12.20
C PHE A 56 10.84 -2.71 13.00
N VAL A 57 9.60 -2.28 13.24
CA VAL A 57 9.32 -1.09 14.06
C VAL A 57 9.83 -1.26 15.48
N ALA A 58 9.61 -2.42 16.11
CA ALA A 58 10.10 -2.70 17.46
C ALA A 58 11.63 -2.63 17.57
N LEU A 59 12.35 -3.11 16.55
CA LEU A 59 13.81 -3.06 16.48
C LEU A 59 14.34 -1.67 16.13
N ALA A 60 13.61 -0.89 15.34
CA ALA A 60 14.01 0.46 14.93
C ALA A 60 13.82 1.49 16.06
N LEU A 61 12.77 1.34 16.88
CA LEU A 61 12.40 2.29 17.94
C LEU A 61 13.56 2.75 18.86
N PRO A 62 14.43 1.86 19.37
CA PRO A 62 15.58 2.27 20.20
C PRO A 62 16.56 3.19 19.46
N VAL A 63 16.72 3.00 18.16
CA VAL A 63 17.72 3.67 17.30
C VAL A 63 17.18 4.99 16.72
N VAL A 64 15.84 5.17 16.69
CA VAL A 64 15.16 6.36 16.15
C VAL A 64 15.60 7.67 16.81
N ASN A 65 16.07 7.66 18.05
CA ASN A 65 16.55 8.87 18.74
C ASN A 65 17.70 9.59 18.01
N ILE A 66 18.43 8.89 17.15
CA ILE A 66 19.58 9.41 16.40
C ILE A 66 19.16 10.38 15.29
N LEU A 67 17.93 10.28 14.80
CA LEU A 67 17.40 11.19 13.78
C LEU A 67 17.12 12.59 14.31
N HIS A 68 17.20 12.83 15.63
CA HIS A 68 16.96 14.13 16.26
C HIS A 68 15.64 14.81 15.83
N GLY A 69 14.65 14.01 15.40
CA GLY A 69 13.34 14.50 14.94
C GLY A 69 13.27 14.92 13.47
N ASP A 70 14.34 14.73 12.69
CA ASP A 70 14.36 15.00 11.25
C ASP A 70 14.09 13.70 10.47
N TYR A 71 12.93 13.62 9.83
CA TYR A 71 12.41 12.39 9.20
C TYR A 71 12.32 12.57 7.69
N GLU A 72 13.46 12.52 7.02
CA GLU A 72 13.56 12.58 5.56
C GLU A 72 13.52 11.20 4.89
N GLY A 73 13.44 11.15 3.56
CA GLY A 73 13.38 9.89 2.78
C GLY A 73 14.60 8.98 2.94
N ASN A 74 15.73 9.49 3.40
CA ASN A 74 16.96 8.71 3.68
C ASN A 74 17.06 8.23 5.14
N SER A 75 16.08 8.54 6.00
CA SER A 75 16.11 8.23 7.43
C SER A 75 16.37 6.75 7.73
N LEU A 76 15.75 5.86 6.97
CA LEU A 76 15.94 4.41 7.12
C LEU A 76 17.37 3.96 6.80
N ILE A 77 18.04 4.66 5.88
CA ILE A 77 19.44 4.38 5.52
C ILE A 77 20.35 4.81 6.66
N LEU A 78 20.08 5.97 7.29
CA LEU A 78 20.83 6.45 8.46
C LEU A 78 20.67 5.50 9.65
N LEU A 79 19.44 5.02 9.90
CA LEU A 79 19.18 4.00 10.93
C LEU A 79 19.94 2.70 10.67
N ALA A 80 19.96 2.23 9.42
CA ALA A 80 20.69 1.02 9.07
C ALA A 80 22.21 1.19 9.19
N ALA A 81 22.74 2.36 8.82
CA ALA A 81 24.15 2.69 8.93
C ALA A 81 24.65 2.66 10.38
N GLU A 82 23.80 3.10 11.32
CA GLU A 82 24.12 3.03 12.76
C GLU A 82 24.29 1.59 13.24
N VAL A 83 23.38 0.70 12.84
CA VAL A 83 23.43 -0.70 13.29
C VAL A 83 24.57 -1.44 12.59
N SER A 84 24.76 -1.23 11.29
CA SER A 84 25.88 -1.77 10.55
C SER A 84 26.08 -1.06 9.21
N VAL A 85 27.24 -0.45 9.05
CA VAL A 85 27.67 0.16 7.77
C VAL A 85 27.65 -0.85 6.62
N LEU A 86 27.91 -2.14 6.89
CA LEU A 86 27.88 -3.20 5.88
C LEU A 86 26.47 -3.49 5.34
N LEU A 87 25.42 -3.18 6.10
CA LEU A 87 24.02 -3.42 5.70
C LEU A 87 23.48 -2.34 4.75
N VAL A 88 24.11 -1.17 4.68
CA VAL A 88 23.63 -0.04 3.87
C VAL A 88 23.58 -0.39 2.39
N THR A 89 24.67 -0.93 1.83
CA THR A 89 24.74 -1.22 0.39
C THR A 89 23.74 -2.31 -0.03
N PRO A 90 23.65 -3.48 0.64
CA PRO A 90 22.62 -4.47 0.35
C PRO A 90 21.20 -3.93 0.50
N LEU A 91 20.95 -3.08 1.51
CA LEU A 91 19.63 -2.49 1.74
C LEU A 91 19.19 -1.59 0.59
N ILE A 92 20.08 -0.71 0.11
CA ILE A 92 19.79 0.17 -1.03
C ILE A 92 19.50 -0.66 -2.29
N VAL A 93 20.31 -1.68 -2.55
CA VAL A 93 20.12 -2.57 -3.71
C VAL A 93 18.79 -3.33 -3.60
N ALA A 94 18.50 -3.90 -2.43
CA ALA A 94 17.25 -4.62 -2.18
C ALA A 94 16.03 -3.71 -2.33
N ALA A 95 16.08 -2.49 -1.78
CA ALA A 95 15.01 -1.50 -1.90
C ALA A 95 14.77 -1.11 -3.36
N ALA A 96 15.83 -0.83 -4.13
CA ALA A 96 15.72 -0.48 -5.54
C ALA A 96 15.12 -1.63 -6.37
N LEU A 97 15.60 -2.86 -6.19
CA LEU A 97 15.06 -4.04 -6.88
C LEU A 97 13.60 -4.33 -6.49
N SER A 98 13.27 -4.17 -5.21
CA SER A 98 11.90 -4.35 -4.71
C SER A 98 10.93 -3.33 -5.30
N GLN A 99 11.31 -2.05 -5.33
CA GLN A 99 10.50 -0.97 -5.92
C GLN A 99 10.31 -1.17 -7.43
N PHE A 100 11.37 -1.59 -8.15
CA PHE A 100 11.27 -1.89 -9.57
C PHE A 100 10.30 -3.04 -9.85
N SER A 101 10.40 -4.13 -9.07
CA SER A 101 9.48 -5.27 -9.17
C SER A 101 8.02 -4.87 -8.93
N ALA A 102 7.77 -4.08 -7.88
CA ALA A 102 6.43 -3.56 -7.57
C ALA A 102 5.88 -2.68 -8.69
N ALA A 103 6.68 -1.74 -9.21
CA ALA A 103 6.26 -0.86 -10.30
C ALA A 103 5.90 -1.63 -11.58
N VAL A 104 6.65 -2.68 -11.92
CA VAL A 104 6.35 -3.56 -13.06
C VAL A 104 5.05 -4.33 -12.82
N ALA A 105 4.88 -4.93 -11.64
CA ALA A 105 3.68 -5.68 -11.29
C ALA A 105 2.42 -4.79 -11.34
N ASP A 106 2.47 -3.58 -10.78
CA ASP A 106 1.36 -2.63 -10.78
C ASP A 106 1.03 -2.14 -12.19
N THR A 107 2.04 -1.91 -13.04
CA THR A 107 1.85 -1.52 -14.44
C THR A 107 1.15 -2.63 -15.24
N LEU A 108 1.55 -3.88 -15.02
CA LEU A 108 0.93 -5.05 -15.64
C LEU A 108 -0.52 -5.21 -15.18
N ALA A 109 -0.76 -5.17 -13.87
CA ALA A 109 -2.10 -5.30 -13.29
C ALA A 109 -3.04 -4.18 -13.75
N ALA A 110 -2.58 -2.93 -13.79
CA ALA A 110 -3.37 -1.80 -14.24
C ALA A 110 -3.75 -1.90 -15.73
N ALA A 111 -2.81 -2.31 -16.59
CA ALA A 111 -3.07 -2.48 -18.01
C ALA A 111 -4.02 -3.65 -18.29
N GLU A 112 -3.91 -4.77 -17.54
CA GLU A 112 -4.81 -5.91 -17.66
C GLU A 112 -6.23 -5.55 -17.16
N ASN A 113 -6.35 -4.94 -15.98
CA ASN A 113 -7.63 -4.48 -15.43
C ASN A 113 -8.36 -3.51 -16.37
N MET A 114 -7.64 -2.61 -17.02
CA MET A 114 -8.23 -1.68 -17.99
C MET A 114 -8.73 -2.40 -19.25
N SER A 115 -7.97 -3.38 -19.76
CA SER A 115 -8.42 -4.20 -20.88
C SER A 115 -9.69 -4.98 -20.53
N GLU A 116 -9.73 -5.60 -19.35
CA GLU A 116 -10.86 -6.39 -18.86
C GLU A 116 -12.10 -5.52 -18.61
N ALA A 117 -11.96 -4.38 -17.92
CA ALA A 117 -13.06 -3.44 -17.66
C ALA A 117 -13.67 -2.91 -18.97
N THR A 118 -12.84 -2.71 -20.01
CA THR A 118 -13.32 -2.24 -21.31
C THR A 118 -13.78 -3.38 -22.23
N HIS A 119 -13.98 -4.60 -21.71
CA HIS A 119 -14.38 -5.77 -22.49
C HIS A 119 -13.48 -5.99 -23.73
N ASN A 120 -12.16 -5.81 -23.56
CA ASN A 120 -11.12 -5.88 -24.60
C ASN A 120 -11.23 -4.85 -25.74
N ARG A 121 -11.99 -3.76 -25.58
CA ARG A 121 -11.99 -2.66 -26.57
C ARG A 121 -10.68 -1.86 -26.57
N VAL A 122 -10.07 -1.68 -25.40
CA VAL A 122 -8.74 -1.08 -25.26
C VAL A 122 -7.71 -2.20 -25.24
N LYS A 123 -6.83 -2.23 -26.24
CA LYS A 123 -5.71 -3.19 -26.28
C LYS A 123 -4.70 -2.84 -25.18
N GLN A 124 -4.14 -3.86 -24.55
CA GLN A 124 -3.14 -3.75 -23.46
C GLN A 124 -1.98 -2.77 -23.77
N ARG A 125 -1.56 -2.64 -25.03
CA ARG A 125 -0.53 -1.68 -25.47
C ARG A 125 -0.88 -0.23 -25.13
N TRP A 126 -2.14 0.16 -25.37
CA TRP A 126 -2.63 1.49 -25.01
C TRP A 126 -2.76 1.64 -23.50
N GLY A 127 -3.05 0.55 -22.80
CA GLY A 127 -3.06 0.52 -21.35
C GLY A 127 -1.70 0.89 -20.75
N TYR A 128 -0.61 0.29 -21.25
CA TYR A 128 0.75 0.66 -20.82
C TYR A 128 1.10 2.11 -21.10
N VAL A 129 0.72 2.63 -22.28
CA VAL A 129 0.96 4.03 -22.63
C VAL A 129 0.22 4.96 -21.67
N MET A 130 -1.05 4.68 -21.35
CA MET A 130 -1.83 5.50 -20.42
C MET A 130 -1.24 5.46 -19.01
N VAL A 131 -0.96 4.26 -18.47
CA VAL A 131 -0.40 4.11 -17.13
C VAL A 131 0.96 4.80 -17.03
N GLY A 132 1.85 4.60 -18.01
CA GLY A 132 3.16 5.24 -18.05
C GLY A 132 3.08 6.76 -18.15
N SER A 133 2.17 7.29 -18.98
CA SER A 133 1.98 8.74 -19.13
C SER A 133 1.48 9.39 -17.83
N ILE A 134 0.52 8.76 -17.15
CA ILE A 134 0.00 9.22 -15.85
C ILE A 134 1.10 9.14 -14.79
N ALA A 135 1.87 8.06 -14.75
CA ALA A 135 2.99 7.90 -13.81
C ALA A 135 4.05 9.00 -13.99
N ILE A 136 4.42 9.34 -15.23
CA ILE A 136 5.35 10.45 -15.53
C ILE A 136 4.78 11.79 -15.06
N MET A 137 3.51 12.06 -15.35
CA MET A 137 2.85 13.30 -14.94
C MET A 137 2.79 13.43 -13.42
N LEU A 138 2.48 12.34 -12.70
CA LEU A 138 2.46 12.32 -11.24
C LEU A 138 3.86 12.46 -10.65
N ALA A 139 4.88 11.84 -11.25
CA ALA A 139 6.27 11.98 -10.81
C ALA A 139 6.78 13.44 -10.87
N TRP A 140 6.19 14.27 -11.74
CA TRP A 140 6.47 15.71 -11.81
C TRP A 140 5.67 16.59 -10.84
N SER A 141 4.72 16.03 -10.07
CA SER A 141 3.95 16.80 -9.08
C SER A 141 4.76 17.21 -7.84
N GLY A 142 6.01 16.74 -7.70
CA GLY A 142 7.01 17.29 -6.79
C GLY A 142 6.95 16.81 -5.35
N SER A 143 5.86 16.18 -4.89
CA SER A 143 5.77 15.65 -3.52
C SER A 143 5.38 14.17 -3.46
N ILE A 144 6.29 13.35 -2.94
CA ILE A 144 6.07 11.91 -2.75
C ILE A 144 4.94 11.68 -1.74
N PHE A 145 4.86 12.53 -0.70
CA PHE A 145 3.87 12.41 0.36
C PHE A 145 2.43 12.67 -0.12
N GLU A 146 2.19 13.60 -1.04
CA GLU A 146 0.84 13.80 -1.61
C GLU A 146 0.46 12.64 -2.53
N ILE A 147 1.40 12.12 -3.33
CA ILE A 147 1.15 10.94 -4.19
C ILE A 147 0.75 9.75 -3.31
N ILE A 148 1.46 9.52 -2.21
CA ILE A 148 1.15 8.47 -1.23
C ILE A 148 -0.26 8.67 -0.65
N ALA A 149 -0.60 9.89 -0.20
CA ALA A 149 -1.91 10.18 0.38
C ALA A 149 -3.05 10.02 -0.64
N LEU A 150 -2.85 10.49 -1.88
CA LEU A 150 -3.80 10.36 -2.96
C LEU A 150 -4.05 8.88 -3.30
N ALA A 151 -2.99 8.11 -3.43
CA ALA A 151 -3.07 6.69 -3.74
C ALA A 151 -3.71 5.90 -2.58
N SER A 152 -3.39 6.22 -1.31
CA SER A 152 -4.06 5.66 -0.13
C SER A 152 -5.57 5.91 -0.16
N ARG A 153 -6.02 7.12 -0.52
CA ARG A 153 -7.46 7.43 -0.67
C ARG A 153 -8.10 6.63 -1.80
N ALA A 154 -7.43 6.47 -2.94
CA ALA A 154 -7.93 5.68 -4.05
C ALA A 154 -8.11 4.20 -3.67
N PHE A 155 -7.12 3.59 -3.00
CA PHE A 155 -7.24 2.24 -2.48
C PHE A 155 -8.32 2.10 -1.39
N ALA A 156 -8.44 3.10 -0.51
CA ALA A 156 -9.48 3.11 0.52
C ALA A 156 -10.88 3.13 -0.10
N LEU A 157 -11.11 3.93 -1.14
CA LEU A 157 -12.36 3.94 -1.90
C LEU A 157 -12.63 2.58 -2.55
N TYR A 158 -11.63 1.99 -3.20
CA TYR A 158 -11.77 0.69 -3.85
C TYR A 158 -12.17 -0.41 -2.85
N TYR A 159 -11.50 -0.52 -1.71
CA TYR A 159 -11.87 -1.50 -0.69
C TYR A 159 -13.17 -1.18 0.03
N PHE A 160 -13.54 0.10 0.15
CA PHE A 160 -14.84 0.49 0.66
C PHE A 160 -15.97 -0.03 -0.23
N LEU A 161 -15.81 0.09 -1.56
CA LEU A 161 -16.74 -0.51 -2.51
C LEU A 161 -16.79 -2.04 -2.40
N GLN A 162 -15.65 -2.70 -2.20
CA GLN A 162 -15.63 -4.15 -1.94
C GLN A 162 -16.35 -4.53 -0.64
N CYS A 163 -16.23 -3.71 0.40
CA CYS A 163 -16.96 -3.92 1.66
C CYS A 163 -18.48 -3.77 1.46
N ILE A 164 -18.93 -2.84 0.61
CA ILE A 164 -20.35 -2.71 0.24
C ILE A 164 -20.83 -3.96 -0.49
N VAL A 165 -20.08 -4.44 -1.49
CA VAL A 165 -20.42 -5.68 -2.21
C VAL A 165 -20.45 -6.87 -1.25
N GLY A 166 -19.46 -6.99 -0.37
CA GLY A 166 -19.41 -8.02 0.67
C GLY A 166 -20.61 -7.97 1.61
N PHE A 167 -21.05 -6.76 2.00
CA PHE A 167 -22.23 -6.58 2.84
C PHE A 167 -23.52 -7.04 2.14
N ILE A 168 -23.68 -6.70 0.86
CA ILE A 168 -24.86 -7.08 0.06
C ILE A 168 -24.93 -8.61 -0.12
N VAL A 169 -23.80 -9.23 -0.46
CA VAL A 169 -23.70 -10.67 -0.77
C VAL A 169 -23.71 -11.55 0.49
N SER A 170 -23.20 -11.05 1.62
CA SER A 170 -23.14 -11.85 2.85
C SER A 170 -24.53 -12.12 3.42
N GLU A 171 -24.83 -13.39 3.66
CA GLU A 171 -26.06 -13.83 4.34
C GLU A 171 -25.93 -13.80 5.88
N SER A 172 -24.70 -13.94 6.39
CA SER A 172 -24.41 -13.93 7.83
C SER A 172 -24.36 -12.50 8.40
N GLN A 173 -25.11 -12.27 9.49
CA GLN A 173 -25.10 -10.99 10.21
C GLN A 173 -23.72 -10.64 10.79
N PHE A 174 -22.92 -11.66 11.14
CA PHE A 174 -21.57 -11.46 11.67
C PHE A 174 -20.61 -10.93 10.60
N GLU A 175 -20.62 -11.53 9.41
CA GLU A 175 -19.78 -11.08 8.29
C GLU A 175 -20.21 -9.71 7.77
N ARG A 176 -21.52 -9.42 7.76
CA ARG A 176 -22.03 -8.07 7.49
C ARG A 176 -21.49 -7.04 8.48
N GLY A 177 -21.51 -7.36 9.78
CA GLY A 177 -20.94 -6.48 10.81
C GLY A 177 -19.46 -6.18 10.58
N ARG A 178 -18.68 -7.20 10.18
CA ARG A 178 -17.25 -7.03 9.84
C ARG A 178 -17.05 -6.15 8.62
N CYS A 179 -17.82 -6.36 7.54
CA CYS A 179 -17.77 -5.51 6.34
C CYS A 179 -18.10 -4.06 6.66
N VAL A 180 -19.09 -3.79 7.52
CA VAL A 180 -19.45 -2.43 7.95
C VAL A 180 -18.32 -1.80 8.76
N LEU A 181 -17.75 -2.53 9.72
CA LEU A 181 -16.68 -2.02 10.58
C LEU A 181 -15.44 -1.63 9.74
N VAL A 182 -15.01 -2.52 8.85
CA VAL A 182 -13.89 -2.25 7.92
C VAL A 182 -14.25 -1.11 6.97
N GLY A 183 -15.49 -1.09 6.44
CA GLY A 183 -15.97 -0.02 5.58
C GLY A 183 -15.93 1.36 6.25
N LEU A 184 -16.32 1.46 7.53
CA LEU A 184 -16.25 2.71 8.29
C LEU A 184 -14.80 3.18 8.49
N ALA A 185 -13.88 2.25 8.77
CA ALA A 185 -12.45 2.58 8.89
C ALA A 185 -11.88 3.08 7.55
N LEU A 186 -12.25 2.47 6.43
CA LEU A 186 -11.82 2.90 5.09
C LEU A 186 -12.45 4.24 4.70
N LEU A 187 -13.71 4.48 5.08
CA LEU A 187 -14.37 5.77 4.87
C LEU A 187 -13.67 6.89 5.66
N PHE A 188 -13.23 6.59 6.89
CA PHE A 188 -12.42 7.52 7.67
C PHE A 188 -11.12 7.87 6.94
N VAL A 189 -10.40 6.87 6.41
CA VAL A 189 -9.17 7.08 5.63
C VAL A 189 -9.46 7.91 4.37
N LEU A 190 -10.55 7.62 3.67
CA LEU A 190 -10.94 8.34 2.45
C LEU A 190 -11.15 9.84 2.69
N ILE A 191 -11.78 10.20 3.82
CA ILE A 191 -12.15 11.59 4.14
C ILE A 191 -10.98 12.33 4.82
N PHE A 192 -10.28 11.67 5.73
CA PHE A 192 -9.35 12.31 6.66
C PHE A 192 -7.87 11.99 6.43
N ALA A 193 -7.49 11.17 5.45
CA ALA A 193 -6.08 10.94 5.13
C ALA A 193 -5.40 12.24 4.71
N VAL A 194 -4.35 12.65 5.42
CA VAL A 194 -3.54 13.85 5.12
C VAL A 194 -2.12 13.38 4.75
N PRO A 195 -1.42 14.04 3.80
CA PRO A 195 -0.01 13.75 3.52
C PRO A 195 0.86 13.92 4.77
N ALA A 196 1.92 13.13 4.87
CA ALA A 196 2.85 13.14 6.01
C ALA A 196 3.83 14.33 6.02
N GLY A 197 3.43 15.48 5.46
CA GLY A 197 4.25 16.69 5.28
C GLY A 197 3.84 17.82 6.22
#